data_AF-A0A437P840-F1
#
_entry.id   AF-A0A437P840-F1
#
_cell.length_a   1.000
_cell.length_b   1.000
_cell.length_c   1.000
_cell.angle_alpha   90.00
_cell.angle_beta   90.00
_cell.angle_gamma   90.00
#
_symmetry.space_group_name_H-M   'P 1'
#
loop_
_entity.id
_entity.type
_entity.pdbx_description
1 polymer ?
#
loop_
_entity_poly.entity_id
_entity_poly.type
_entity_poly.pdbx_seq_one_letter_code
_entity_poly.pdbx_strand_id
1 'polypeptide(L)'
;MHCSSGEGETLEQHVREVHCVYLTALMRLEALEDEDGRAAGASEVEYAAAQVDHELHFRILRVLLAQLGYVPRDLTTRSDIERDISAGLAVIAGRAASRPGGTTRATTRAGTSIRSA
;
A
#
# COMPACT_ATOMS: atom_id res chain seq x y z
N MET A 1 -18.34 -13.71 34.23
CA MET A 1 -17.63 -14.84 33.61
C MET A 1 -16.58 -14.26 32.68
N HIS A 2 -15.32 -14.65 32.88
CA HIS A 2 -14.16 -14.14 32.16
C HIS A 2 -14.15 -14.59 30.69
N CYS A 3 -13.85 -13.66 29.77
CA CYS A 3 -13.29 -13.99 28.46
C CYS A 3 -12.00 -13.20 28.29
N SER A 4 -10.97 -13.61 29.04
CA SER A 4 -9.58 -13.34 28.69
C SER A 4 -9.10 -14.54 27.88
N SER A 5 -8.86 -14.35 26.59
CA SER A 5 -7.77 -15.04 25.91
C SER A 5 -7.01 -14.00 25.10
N GLY A 6 -5.97 -13.43 25.70
CA GLY A 6 -4.92 -12.74 24.97
C GLY A 6 -4.10 -13.79 24.25
N GLU A 7 -4.58 -14.25 23.11
CA GLU A 7 -3.81 -15.08 22.19
C GLU A 7 -2.94 -14.15 21.36
N GLY A 8 -1.63 -14.16 21.63
CA GLY A 8 -0.64 -13.53 20.76
C GLY A 8 -0.80 -14.02 19.33
N GLU A 9 -0.40 -13.18 18.39
CA GLU A 9 -0.34 -13.50 16.96
C GLU A 9 0.23 -14.91 16.73
N THR A 10 -0.52 -15.79 16.07
CA THR A 10 -0.04 -17.15 15.77
C THR A 10 1.07 -17.08 14.73
N LEU A 11 2.05 -17.99 14.77
CA LEU A 11 3.12 -18.04 13.77
C LEU A 11 2.57 -18.13 12.33
N GLU A 12 1.46 -18.84 12.15
CA GLU A 12 0.79 -18.96 10.85
C GLU A 12 0.19 -17.63 10.38
N GLN A 13 -0.40 -16.86 11.30
CA GLN A 13 -0.87 -15.50 11.02
C GLN A 13 0.30 -14.59 10.63
N HIS A 14 1.41 -14.67 11.35
CA HIS A 14 2.60 -13.91 11.04
C HIS A 14 3.18 -14.27 9.66
N VAL A 15 3.21 -15.56 9.32
CA VAL A 15 3.60 -16.02 7.97
C VAL A 15 2.69 -15.42 6.90
N ARG A 16 1.37 -15.41 7.10
CA ARG A 16 0.43 -14.82 6.14
C ARG A 16 0.67 -13.33 5.94
N GLU A 17 0.90 -12.59 7.03
CA GLU A 17 1.15 -11.15 6.97
C GLU A 17 2.47 -10.85 6.24
N VAL A 18 3.56 -11.54 6.61
CA VAL A 18 4.85 -11.39 5.92
C VAL A 18 4.78 -11.83 4.46
N HIS A 19 4.01 -12.87 4.13
CA HIS A 19 3.79 -13.28 2.75
C HIS A 19 3.12 -12.17 1.92
N CYS A 20 2.10 -11.50 2.48
CA CYS A 20 1.45 -10.37 1.83
C CYS A 20 2.44 -9.23 1.54
N VAL A 21 3.31 -8.91 2.50
CA VAL A 21 4.35 -7.87 2.32
C VAL A 21 5.39 -8.29 1.28
N TYR A 22 5.86 -9.54 1.34
CA TYR A 22 6.77 -10.11 0.34
C TYR A 22 6.18 -10.01 -1.08
N LEU A 23 4.93 -10.42 -1.26
CA LEU A 23 4.28 -10.40 -2.57
C LEU A 23 4.08 -8.98 -3.08
N THR A 24 3.74 -8.04 -2.20
CA THR A 24 3.63 -6.61 -2.54
C THR A 24 4.99 -6.04 -2.97
N ALA A 25 6.08 -6.38 -2.26
CA ALA A 25 7.42 -5.96 -2.62
C ALA A 25 7.87 -6.54 -3.97
N LEU A 26 7.54 -7.80 -4.23
CA LEU A 26 7.81 -8.45 -5.52
C LEU A 26 7.04 -7.77 -6.66
N MET A 27 5.73 -7.53 -6.50
CA MET A 27 4.93 -6.83 -7.51
C MET A 27 5.46 -5.41 -7.80
N ARG A 28 5.95 -4.71 -6.77
CA ARG A 28 6.59 -3.40 -6.94
C ARG A 28 7.88 -3.51 -7.73
N LEU A 29 8.73 -4.49 -7.43
CA LEU A 29 9.97 -4.71 -8.16
C LEU A 29 9.69 -5.02 -9.64
N GLU A 30 8.77 -5.94 -9.92
CA GLU A 30 8.33 -6.28 -11.28
C GLU A 30 7.78 -5.07 -12.04
N ALA A 31 7.06 -4.17 -11.38
CA ALA A 31 6.55 -2.95 -12.01
C ALA A 31 7.65 -1.93 -12.38
N LEU A 32 8.83 -2.07 -11.79
CA LEU A 32 10.01 -1.24 -12.07
C LEU A 32 10.99 -1.94 -13.04
N GLU A 33 10.73 -3.19 -13.42
CA GLU A 33 11.55 -3.98 -14.34
C GLU A 33 11.04 -3.86 -15.79
N ASP A 34 11.95 -3.91 -16.76
CA ASP A 34 11.64 -4.09 -18.17
C ASP A 34 11.51 -5.58 -18.51
N GLU A 35 11.23 -5.90 -19.77
CA GLU A 35 11.15 -7.28 -20.27
C GLU A 35 12.46 -8.08 -20.06
N ASP A 36 13.59 -7.40 -19.85
CA ASP A 36 14.91 -7.99 -19.60
C ASP A 36 15.27 -8.04 -18.09
N GLY A 37 14.36 -7.66 -17.18
CA GLY A 37 14.60 -7.63 -15.73
C GLY A 37 15.53 -6.50 -15.27
N ARG A 38 15.60 -5.41 -16.04
CA ARG A 38 16.42 -4.23 -15.72
C ARG A 38 15.52 -3.06 -15.33
N ALA A 39 16.07 -2.08 -14.62
CA ALA A 39 15.32 -0.90 -14.22
C ALA A 39 14.71 -0.16 -15.43
N ALA A 40 13.38 -0.20 -15.56
CA ALA A 40 12.62 0.38 -16.66
C ALA A 40 12.24 1.84 -16.36
N GLY A 41 13.15 2.78 -16.61
CA GLY A 41 12.87 4.21 -16.43
C GLY A 41 12.62 4.64 -14.97
N ALA A 42 12.69 3.72 -14.03
CA ALA A 42 12.76 3.99 -12.60
C ALA A 42 14.10 4.64 -12.25
N SER A 43 14.12 5.45 -11.19
CA SER A 43 15.40 5.89 -10.65
C SER A 43 16.19 4.69 -10.12
N GLU A 44 17.51 4.66 -10.33
CA GLU A 44 18.36 3.58 -9.80
C GLU A 44 18.18 3.39 -8.28
N VAL A 45 17.93 4.48 -7.56
CA VAL A 45 17.68 4.48 -6.11
C VAL A 45 16.37 3.76 -5.78
N GLU A 46 15.29 4.03 -6.51
CA GLU A 46 14.00 3.40 -6.28
C GLU A 46 14.03 1.91 -6.61
N TYR A 47 14.69 1.55 -7.71
CA TYR A 47 14.89 0.16 -8.10
C TYR A 47 15.73 -0.59 -7.05
N ALA A 48 16.85 -0.02 -6.61
CA ALA A 48 17.69 -0.61 -5.57
C ALA A 48 16.93 -0.76 -4.23
N ALA A 49 16.10 0.22 -3.85
CA ALA A 49 15.26 0.11 -2.66
C ALA A 49 14.24 -1.03 -2.78
N ALA A 50 13.56 -1.16 -3.92
CA ALA A 50 12.61 -2.24 -4.15
C ALA A 50 13.28 -3.63 -4.11
N GLN A 51 14.51 -3.76 -4.64
CA GLN A 51 15.28 -4.99 -4.54
C GLN A 51 15.64 -5.33 -3.09
N VAL A 52 16.09 -4.36 -2.30
CA VAL A 52 16.42 -4.55 -0.88
C VAL A 52 15.18 -4.97 -0.09
N ASP A 53 14.05 -4.32 -0.33
CA ASP A 53 12.78 -4.64 0.32
C ASP A 53 12.33 -6.06 -0.04
N HIS A 54 12.38 -6.44 -1.31
CA HIS A 54 12.04 -7.78 -1.77
C HIS A 54 12.90 -8.85 -1.10
N GLU A 55 14.22 -8.68 -1.13
CA GLU A 55 15.17 -9.66 -0.57
C GLU A 55 15.03 -9.78 0.95
N LEU A 56 14.80 -8.67 1.65
CA LEU A 56 14.57 -8.66 3.10
C LEU A 56 13.33 -9.50 3.46
N HIS A 57 12.19 -9.23 2.83
CA HIS A 57 10.95 -9.92 3.14
C HIS A 57 10.98 -11.40 2.70
N PHE A 58 11.66 -11.71 1.60
CA PHE A 58 11.89 -13.09 1.20
C PHE A 58 12.67 -13.87 2.26
N ARG A 59 13.75 -13.29 2.81
CA ARG A 59 14.53 -13.92 3.88
C ARG A 59 13.71 -14.14 5.15
N ILE A 60 12.95 -13.14 5.56
CA ILE A 60 12.08 -13.24 6.74
C ILE A 60 11.05 -14.36 6.52
N LEU A 61 10.36 -14.35 5.37
CA LEU A 61 9.38 -15.37 5.03
C LEU A 61 9.97 -16.78 5.05
N ARG A 62 11.17 -16.97 4.48
CA ARG A 62 11.87 -18.26 4.50
C ARG A 62 12.15 -18.76 5.91
N VAL A 63 12.60 -17.88 6.80
CA VAL A 63 12.87 -18.22 8.20
C VAL A 63 11.57 -18.64 8.89
N LEU A 64 10.49 -17.88 8.69
CA LEU A 64 9.20 -18.18 9.30
C LEU A 64 8.58 -19.48 8.78
N LEU A 65 8.64 -19.75 7.48
CA LEU A 65 8.20 -21.01 6.90
C LEU A 65 9.01 -22.21 7.42
N ALA A 66 10.32 -22.03 7.61
CA ALA A 66 11.17 -23.05 8.21
C ALA A 66 10.80 -23.32 9.69
N GLN A 67 10.44 -22.28 10.45
CA GLN A 67 9.95 -22.44 11.82
C GLN A 67 8.56 -23.09 11.88
N LEU A 68 7.68 -22.74 10.93
CA LEU A 68 6.33 -23.29 10.84
C LEU A 68 6.33 -24.76 10.39
N GLY A 69 7.31 -25.17 9.58
CA GLY A 69 7.52 -26.55 9.13
C GLY A 69 6.59 -26.97 7.99
N TYR A 70 5.71 -26.08 7.52
CA TYR A 70 4.84 -26.27 6.37
C TYR A 70 4.48 -24.92 5.75
N VAL A 71 3.84 -24.95 4.58
CA VAL A 71 3.33 -23.75 3.89
C VAL A 71 1.83 -23.64 4.14
N PRO A 72 1.32 -22.52 4.69
CA PRO A 72 -0.12 -22.31 4.85
C PRO A 72 -0.87 -22.41 3.52
N ARG A 73 -2.12 -22.88 3.54
CA ARG A 73 -2.92 -23.01 2.31
C ARG A 73 -3.50 -21.68 1.82
N ASP A 74 -3.79 -20.78 2.76
CA ASP A 74 -4.52 -19.54 2.49
C ASP A 74 -3.56 -18.34 2.42
N LEU A 75 -2.52 -18.46 1.59
CA LEU A 75 -1.61 -17.36 1.31
C LEU A 75 -2.24 -16.39 0.30
N THR A 76 -2.03 -15.09 0.53
CA THR A 76 -2.53 -14.01 -0.33
C THR A 76 -2.08 -14.19 -1.77
N THR A 77 -2.97 -14.00 -2.74
CA THR A 77 -2.60 -14.02 -4.17
C THR A 77 -2.37 -12.62 -4.73
N ARG A 78 -1.75 -12.53 -5.91
CA ARG A 78 -1.59 -11.26 -6.63
C ARG A 78 -2.93 -10.57 -6.87
N SER A 79 -3.93 -11.33 -7.30
CA SER A 79 -5.28 -10.82 -7.55
C SER A 79 -5.99 -10.34 -6.28
N ASP A 80 -5.69 -10.92 -5.12
CA ASP A 80 -6.19 -10.40 -3.84
C ASP A 80 -5.59 -9.02 -3.54
N ILE A 81 -4.28 -8.85 -3.73
CA ILE A 81 -3.59 -7.56 -3.55
C ILE A 81 -4.10 -6.51 -4.55
N GLU A 82 -4.23 -6.86 -5.82
CA GLU A 82 -4.75 -5.96 -6.86
C GLU A 82 -6.20 -5.53 -6.58
N ARG A 83 -7.04 -6.47 -6.11
CA ARG A 83 -8.40 -6.18 -5.67
C ARG A 83 -8.41 -5.21 -4.49
N ASP A 84 -7.55 -5.42 -3.50
CA ASP A 84 -7.49 -4.58 -2.30
C ASP A 84 -6.97 -3.17 -2.61
N ILE A 85 -5.97 -3.04 -3.49
CA ILE A 85 -5.49 -1.75 -4.02
C ILE A 85 -6.62 -1.04 -4.76
N SER A 86 -7.31 -1.74 -5.66
CA SER A 86 -8.42 -1.17 -6.44
C SER A 86 -9.58 -0.72 -5.55
N ALA A 87 -9.90 -1.50 -4.51
CA ALA A 87 -10.91 -1.13 -3.53
C ALA A 87 -10.49 0.10 -2.72
N GLY A 88 -9.24 0.18 -2.28
CA GLY A 88 -8.68 1.35 -1.59
C GLY A 88 -8.74 2.62 -2.43
N LEU A 89 -8.37 2.53 -3.71
CA LEU A 89 -8.48 3.63 -4.67
C LEU A 89 -9.93 4.05 -4.90
N ALA A 90 -10.86 3.11 -4.99
CA ALA A 90 -12.30 3.39 -5.12
C ALA A 90 -12.86 4.12 -3.89
N VAL A 91 -12.41 3.77 -2.68
CA VAL A 91 -12.78 4.48 -1.43
C VAL A 91 -12.27 5.92 -1.44
N ILE A 92 -11.02 6.15 -1.86
CA ILE A 92 -10.44 7.49 -1.96
C ILE A 92 -11.18 8.33 -3.02
N ALA A 93 -11.45 7.75 -4.19
CA ALA A 93 -12.20 8.40 -5.27
C ALA A 93 -13.64 8.73 -4.85
N GLY A 94 -14.34 7.81 -4.17
CA GLY A 94 -15.68 8.03 -3.64
C GLY A 94 -15.73 9.13 -2.57
N ARG A 95 -14.69 9.25 -1.74
CA ARG A 95 -14.54 10.32 -0.75
C ARG A 95 -14.23 11.68 -1.39
N ALA A 96 -13.48 11.71 -2.48
CA ALA A 96 -13.23 12.92 -3.26
C ALA A 96 -14.47 13.40 -4.02
N ALA A 97 -15.27 12.48 -4.56
CA ALA A 97 -16.52 12.78 -5.26
C ALA A 97 -17.66 13.22 -4.32
N SER A 98 -17.60 12.83 -3.04
CA SER A 98 -18.60 13.19 -2.00
C SER A 98 -18.36 14.55 -1.34
N ARG A 99 -17.66 15.48 -2.00
CA ARG A 99 -17.65 16.91 -1.62
C ARG A 99 -18.65 17.71 -2.48
N PRO A 100 -19.97 17.69 -2.17
CA PRO A 100 -20.89 18.67 -2.72
C PRO A 100 -20.87 19.94 -1.87
N GLY A 101 -20.82 21.10 -2.53
CA GLY A 101 -21.46 22.32 -2.02
C GLY A 101 -20.59 23.31 -1.26
N GLY A 102 -19.86 24.14 -2.00
CA GLY A 102 -19.36 25.44 -1.54
C GLY A 102 -19.56 26.51 -2.61
N THR A 103 -20.71 26.53 -3.28
CA THR A 103 -21.00 27.53 -4.32
C THR A 103 -21.68 28.75 -3.72
N THR A 104 -21.13 29.92 -4.06
CA THR A 104 -21.73 31.26 -4.10
C THR A 104 -22.11 31.98 -2.80
N ARG A 105 -21.34 33.04 -2.50
CA ARG A 105 -21.96 34.36 -2.31
C ARG A 105 -21.19 35.42 -3.10
N ALA A 106 -21.65 35.66 -4.32
CA ALA A 106 -21.46 36.96 -4.96
C ALA A 106 -22.22 37.99 -4.12
N THR A 107 -21.53 38.99 -3.59
CA THR A 107 -22.18 40.25 -3.20
C THR A 107 -21.37 41.39 -3.79
N THR A 108 -22.05 42.11 -4.67
CA THR A 108 -21.62 43.27 -5.43
C THR A 108 -21.43 44.50 -4.52
N ARG A 109 -20.56 45.43 -4.97
CA ARG A 109 -20.48 46.87 -4.60
C ARG A 109 -19.80 47.15 -3.24
N ALA A 110 -18.98 48.18 -3.05
CA ALA A 110 -18.79 49.45 -3.74
C ALA A 110 -17.34 49.93 -3.58
N GLY A 111 -16.85 50.74 -4.52
CA GLY A 111 -15.49 51.26 -4.48
C GLY A 111 -15.27 52.34 -3.42
N THR A 112 -14.01 52.54 -3.05
CA THR A 112 -13.48 53.87 -2.76
C THR A 112 -11.97 53.87 -3.01
N SER A 113 -11.58 54.66 -4.02
CA SER A 113 -10.23 55.15 -4.23
C SER A 113 -9.85 56.08 -3.08
N ILE A 114 -8.67 55.90 -2.44
CA ILE A 114 -7.88 57.02 -1.92
C ILE A 114 -6.38 56.69 -2.08
N ARG A 115 -5.67 57.69 -2.61
CA ARG A 115 -4.24 57.80 -2.97
C ARG A 115 -3.28 57.69 -1.79
N SER A 116 -2.05 57.31 -2.15
CA SER A 116 -0.79 57.56 -1.45
C SER A 116 -0.56 59.03 -1.12
N ALA A 117 0.07 59.26 0.03
CA ALA A 117 1.07 60.31 0.28
C ALA A 117 2.10 59.74 1.26
#